data_AF-A0A7M7ILG8-F1
#
_entry.id   AF-A0A7M7ILG8-F1
#
_cell.length_a   1.000
_cell.length_b   1.000
_cell.length_c   1.000
_cell.angle_alpha   90.00
_cell.angle_beta   90.00
_cell.angle_gamma   90.00
#
_symmetry.space_group_name_H-M   'P 1'
#
loop_
_entity.id
_entity.type
_entity.pdbx_description
1 polymer ?
#
loop_
_entity_poly.entity_id
_entity_poly.type
_entity_poly.pdbx_seq_one_letter_code
_entity_poly.pdbx_strand_id
1 'polypeptide(L)'
;RAWHLDRRWIYQVCTEFGWFHRFKKILILGVERTNLQFGGLDIADSVTNIVLVNGSNDPWHAAGVVNSTNPRSPVIYVEGAGHCPLIHPPRSADNAPLAEGKQRVEKIVDFWLKIK
;
A
#
# COMPACT_ATOMS: atom_id res chain seq x y z
N ARG A 1 -13.88 -9.98 26.14
CA ARG A 1 -14.09 -8.93 25.09
C ARG A 1 -12.94 -7.94 25.20
N ALA A 2 -11.86 -8.13 24.43
CA ALA A 2 -10.55 -7.52 24.69
C ALA A 2 -10.07 -6.60 23.53
N TRP A 3 -10.95 -5.82 22.92
CA TRP A 3 -10.62 -4.95 21.78
C TRP A 3 -10.23 -3.50 22.15
N HIS A 4 -10.04 -3.22 23.45
CA HIS A 4 -9.74 -1.87 23.97
C HIS A 4 -8.35 -1.70 24.60
N LEU A 5 -7.53 -2.76 24.62
CA LEU A 5 -6.17 -2.73 25.19
C LEU A 5 -5.10 -2.40 24.14
N ASP A 6 -5.26 -2.85 22.89
CA ASP A 6 -4.25 -2.61 21.83
C ASP A 6 -4.17 -1.15 21.38
N ARG A 7 -5.30 -0.42 21.32
CA ARG A 7 -5.30 0.98 20.86
C ARG A 7 -4.60 1.93 21.83
N ARG A 8 -4.62 1.63 23.13
CA ARG A 8 -3.89 2.40 24.15
C ARG A 8 -2.38 2.18 24.03
N TRP A 9 -1.97 0.94 23.81
CA TRP A 9 -0.55 0.61 23.63
C TRP A 9 0.04 1.25 22.37
N ILE A 10 -0.65 1.18 21.23
CA ILE A 10 -0.21 1.81 19.98
C ILE A 10 -0.10 3.33 20.13
N TYR A 11 -1.09 3.97 20.75
CA TYR A 11 -1.06 5.42 21.01
C TYR A 11 0.12 5.80 21.91
N GLN A 12 0.34 5.03 22.99
CA GLN A 12 1.41 5.27 23.95
C GLN A 12 2.81 5.07 23.34
N VAL A 13 2.99 4.07 22.46
CA VAL A 13 4.23 3.89 21.69
C VAL A 13 4.48 5.06 20.74
N CYS A 14 3.46 5.54 20.03
CA CYS A 14 3.61 6.67 19.12
C CYS A 14 3.93 7.98 19.84
N THR A 15 3.29 8.28 20.99
CA THR A 15 3.46 9.56 21.70
C THR A 15 4.64 9.57 22.67
N GLU A 16 4.92 8.45 23.36
CA GLU A 16 6.01 8.40 24.35
C GLU A 16 7.33 7.92 23.75
N PHE A 17 7.32 7.01 22.77
CA PHE A 17 8.55 6.46 22.17
C PHE A 17 8.88 7.01 20.78
N GLY A 18 7.92 7.55 20.03
CA GLY A 18 8.15 8.14 18.69
C GLY A 18 9.18 9.27 18.69
N TRP A 19 9.30 10.00 19.80
CA TRP A 19 10.34 11.01 20.02
C TRP A 19 11.74 10.43 20.38
N PHE A 20 11.78 9.20 20.92
CA PHE A 20 13.00 8.49 21.35
C PHE A 20 13.54 7.49 20.33
N HIS A 21 12.84 7.22 19.22
CA HIS A 21 13.34 6.43 18.09
C HIS A 21 14.36 7.23 17.24
N ARG A 22 15.22 8.01 17.89
CA ARG A 22 16.40 8.68 17.31
C ARG A 22 17.62 7.76 17.21
N PHE A 23 17.51 6.49 17.57
CA PHE A 23 18.58 5.53 17.35
C PHE A 23 18.42 4.87 15.98
N LYS A 24 19.17 5.38 15.01
CA LYS A 24 19.29 4.84 13.64
C LYS A 24 19.34 3.30 13.61
N LYS A 25 19.97 2.68 14.61
CA LYS A 25 20.06 1.22 14.77
C LYS A 25 18.69 0.53 14.97
N ILE A 26 17.83 1.04 15.84
CA ILE A 26 16.51 0.42 16.10
C ILE A 26 15.62 0.56 14.86
N LEU A 27 15.67 1.72 14.20
CA LEU A 27 14.95 1.95 12.95
C LEU A 27 15.38 0.96 11.85
N ILE A 28 16.69 0.84 11.61
CA ILE A 28 17.23 -0.07 10.58
C ILE A 28 16.85 -1.52 10.90
N LEU A 29 17.00 -1.96 12.15
CA LEU A 29 16.61 -3.31 12.55
C LEU A 29 15.10 -3.56 12.37
N GLY A 30 14.27 -2.54 12.62
CA GLY A 30 12.83 -2.61 12.36
C GLY A 30 12.49 -2.76 10.88
N VAL A 31 13.16 -1.99 10.01
CA VAL A 31 13.02 -2.09 8.56
C VAL A 31 13.47 -3.47 8.05
N GLU A 32 14.65 -3.92 8.47
CA GLU A 32 15.20 -5.24 8.11
C GLU A 32 14.26 -6.37 8.53
N ARG A 33 13.80 -6.37 9.79
CA ARG A 33 12.87 -7.38 10.29
C ARG A 33 11.55 -7.38 9.53
N THR A 34 11.01 -6.21 9.22
CA THR A 34 9.75 -6.08 8.47
C THR A 34 9.91 -6.60 7.04
N ASN A 35 11.00 -6.23 6.36
CA ASN A 35 11.28 -6.70 5.00
C ASN A 35 11.53 -8.21 4.96
N LEU A 36 12.25 -8.77 5.94
CA LEU A 36 12.45 -10.22 6.05
C LEU A 36 11.14 -10.97 6.28
N GLN A 37 10.22 -10.41 7.07
CA GLN A 37 8.96 -11.06 7.39
C GLN A 37 7.93 -10.96 6.26
N PHE A 38 7.88 -9.83 5.53
CA PHE A 38 6.82 -9.53 4.56
C PHE A 38 7.30 -9.42 3.11
N GLY A 39 8.60 -9.57 2.84
CA GLY A 39 9.17 -9.56 1.48
C GLY A 39 9.57 -8.18 0.96
N GLY A 40 9.35 -7.09 1.70
CA GLY A 40 9.72 -5.74 1.27
C GLY A 40 9.14 -5.39 -0.11
N LEU A 41 9.97 -4.85 -1.01
CA LEU A 41 9.56 -4.57 -2.39
C LEU A 41 9.48 -5.84 -3.27
N ASP A 42 10.20 -6.89 -2.90
CA ASP A 42 10.22 -8.19 -3.60
C ASP A 42 8.94 -8.99 -3.37
N ILE A 43 8.06 -8.52 -2.46
CA ILE A 43 6.75 -9.12 -2.20
C ILE A 43 5.95 -9.32 -3.50
N ALA A 44 6.11 -8.40 -4.46
CA ALA A 44 5.39 -8.38 -5.72
C ALA A 44 5.49 -9.68 -6.52
N ASP A 45 6.60 -10.41 -6.41
CA ASP A 45 6.83 -11.64 -7.17
C ASP A 45 6.25 -12.89 -6.48
N SER A 46 5.98 -12.80 -5.18
CA SER A 46 5.57 -13.93 -4.34
C SER A 46 4.06 -14.01 -4.09
N VAL A 47 3.33 -12.89 -4.18
CA VAL A 47 1.92 -12.82 -3.80
C VAL A 47 0.95 -13.12 -4.94
N THR A 48 -0.28 -13.52 -4.58
CA THR A 48 -1.41 -13.70 -5.50
C THR A 48 -2.63 -12.94 -5.00
N ASN A 49 -3.45 -12.45 -5.92
CA ASN A 49 -4.73 -11.79 -5.60
C ASN A 49 -4.55 -10.50 -4.79
N ILE A 50 -3.47 -9.76 -5.05
CA ILE A 50 -3.23 -8.43 -4.50
C ILE A 50 -3.00 -7.47 -5.67
N VAL A 51 -3.73 -6.35 -5.69
CA VAL A 51 -3.49 -5.25 -6.64
C VAL A 51 -2.75 -4.14 -5.89
N LEU A 52 -1.50 -3.90 -6.28
CA LEU A 52 -0.62 -2.93 -5.63
C LEU A 52 -0.78 -1.59 -6.36
N VAL A 53 -1.27 -0.56 -5.67
CA VAL A 53 -1.61 0.73 -6.29
C VAL A 53 -0.76 1.86 -5.73
N ASN A 54 -0.23 2.71 -6.61
CA ASN A 54 0.60 3.86 -6.24
C ASN A 54 0.34 5.05 -7.17
N GLY A 55 0.59 6.26 -6.67
CA GLY A 55 0.52 7.50 -7.43
C GLY A 55 1.81 8.31 -7.30
N SER A 56 2.24 8.97 -8.39
CA SER A 56 3.56 9.66 -8.38
C SER A 56 3.63 10.87 -7.46
N ASN A 57 2.50 11.52 -7.17
CA ASN A 57 2.42 12.65 -6.25
C ASN A 57 2.24 12.21 -4.78
N ASP A 58 2.09 10.92 -4.52
CA ASP A 58 2.05 10.38 -3.15
C ASP A 58 3.48 10.15 -2.64
N PRO A 59 4.01 10.89 -1.65
CA PRO A 59 5.38 10.67 -1.18
C PRO A 59 5.66 9.23 -0.69
N TRP A 60 4.63 8.47 -0.33
CA TRP A 60 4.77 7.09 0.11
C TRP A 60 5.04 6.09 -1.03
N HIS A 61 4.85 6.48 -2.30
CA HIS A 61 5.11 5.60 -3.44
C HIS A 61 6.57 5.11 -3.47
N ALA A 62 7.51 5.89 -2.92
CA ALA A 62 8.92 5.52 -2.81
C ALA A 62 9.18 4.29 -1.91
N ALA A 63 8.25 3.98 -0.99
CA ALA A 63 8.30 2.79 -0.15
C ALA A 63 7.37 1.66 -0.65
N GLY A 64 6.70 1.86 -1.79
CA GLY A 64 5.77 0.92 -2.39
C GLY A 64 6.32 0.26 -3.65
N VAL A 65 5.64 -0.79 -4.10
CA VAL A 65 5.93 -1.45 -5.38
C VAL A 65 5.29 -0.63 -6.50
N VAL A 66 6.12 -0.08 -7.40
CA VAL A 66 5.67 0.71 -8.57
C VAL A 66 5.78 -0.04 -9.90
N ASN A 67 6.45 -1.19 -9.91
CA ASN A 67 6.58 -2.07 -11.07
C ASN A 67 6.69 -3.55 -10.64
N SER A 68 6.07 -4.45 -11.38
CA SER A 68 6.22 -5.91 -11.24
C SER A 68 5.79 -6.61 -12.53
N THR A 69 6.36 -7.79 -12.77
CA THR A 69 5.99 -8.68 -13.88
C THR A 69 5.01 -9.78 -13.48
N ASN A 70 4.60 -9.86 -12.20
CA ASN A 70 3.72 -10.91 -11.70
C ASN A 70 2.27 -10.73 -12.20
N PRO A 71 1.76 -11.60 -13.10
CA PRO A 71 0.40 -11.46 -13.63
C PRO A 71 -0.69 -11.78 -12.61
N ARG A 72 -0.36 -12.48 -11.50
CA ARG A 72 -1.32 -12.87 -10.46
C ARG A 72 -1.57 -11.77 -9.44
N SER A 73 -0.70 -10.77 -9.38
CA SER A 73 -0.78 -9.62 -8.48
C SER A 73 -0.25 -8.36 -9.17
N PRO A 74 -1.06 -7.74 -10.04
CA PRO A 74 -0.62 -6.63 -10.86
C PRO A 74 -0.36 -5.36 -10.04
N VAL A 75 0.58 -4.55 -10.53
CA VAL A 75 0.86 -3.21 -10.02
C VAL A 75 0.21 -2.16 -10.93
N ILE A 76 -0.44 -1.17 -10.34
CA ILE A 76 -1.02 -0.01 -11.03
C ILE A 76 -0.38 1.24 -10.45
N TYR A 77 0.46 1.89 -11.26
CA TYR A 77 1.08 3.16 -10.96
C TYR A 77 0.49 4.25 -11.85
N VAL A 78 0.00 5.35 -11.26
CA VAL A 78 -0.61 6.46 -12.01
C VAL A 78 0.15 7.75 -11.78
N GLU A 79 0.67 8.31 -12.88
CA GLU A 79 1.33 9.60 -12.88
C GLU A 79 0.33 10.73 -12.53
N GLY A 80 0.73 11.62 -11.61
CA GLY A 80 -0.08 12.74 -11.11
C GLY A 80 -1.07 12.38 -10.00
N ALA A 81 -1.27 11.09 -9.68
CA ALA A 81 -2.15 10.66 -8.60
C ALA A 81 -1.50 10.89 -7.23
N GLY A 82 -2.28 11.41 -6.26
CA GLY A 82 -1.87 11.62 -4.87
C GLY A 82 -2.09 10.40 -3.99
N HIS A 83 -2.28 10.61 -2.68
CA HIS A 83 -2.42 9.54 -1.70
C HIS A 83 -3.77 8.80 -1.83
N CYS A 84 -3.69 7.53 -2.19
CA CYS A 84 -4.79 6.57 -2.23
C CYS A 84 -6.06 6.94 -3.06
N PRO A 85 -6.02 7.68 -4.18
CA PRO A 85 -7.23 7.91 -4.97
C PRO A 85 -7.72 6.65 -5.69
N LEU A 86 -6.82 5.69 -5.99
CA LEU A 86 -7.10 4.47 -6.76
C LEU A 86 -8.00 3.45 -6.06
N ILE A 87 -8.15 3.52 -4.74
CA ILE A 87 -9.04 2.63 -3.96
C ILE A 87 -10.46 3.18 -3.80
N HIS A 88 -10.71 4.38 -4.34
CA HIS A 88 -12.03 5.01 -4.31
C HIS A 88 -12.77 4.79 -5.64
N PRO A 89 -14.11 4.79 -5.62
CA PRO A 89 -14.90 4.72 -6.85
C PRO A 89 -14.54 5.83 -7.86
N PRO A 90 -14.72 5.57 -9.17
CA PRO A 90 -14.61 6.57 -10.23
C PRO A 90 -15.53 7.77 -9.98
N ARG A 91 -15.05 8.96 -10.30
CA ARG A 91 -15.78 10.23 -10.20
C ARG A 91 -15.68 10.97 -11.53
N SER A 92 -16.69 11.78 -11.85
CA SER A 92 -16.67 12.62 -13.06
C SER A 92 -15.53 13.65 -13.07
N ALA A 93 -14.99 14.00 -11.90
CA ALA A 93 -13.86 14.92 -11.74
C ALA A 93 -12.48 14.24 -11.84
N ASP A 94 -12.42 12.91 -11.97
CA ASP A 94 -11.13 12.23 -12.14
C ASP A 94 -10.53 12.57 -13.51
N ASN A 95 -9.23 12.85 -13.55
CA ASN A 95 -8.53 12.94 -14.83
C ASN A 95 -8.50 11.55 -15.51
N ALA A 96 -8.24 11.53 -16.82
CA ALA A 96 -8.28 10.29 -17.59
C ALA A 96 -7.34 9.19 -17.04
N PRO A 97 -6.07 9.47 -16.67
CA PRO A 97 -5.19 8.44 -16.09
C PRO A 97 -5.72 7.83 -14.78
N LEU A 98 -6.28 8.67 -13.90
CA LEU A 98 -6.84 8.19 -12.64
C LEU A 98 -8.12 7.37 -12.87
N ALA A 99 -9.00 7.83 -13.75
CA ALA A 99 -10.22 7.11 -14.10
C ALA A 99 -9.90 5.73 -14.69
N GLU A 100 -8.92 5.65 -15.59
CA GLU A 100 -8.46 4.39 -16.17
C GLU A 100 -7.85 3.46 -15.09
N GLY A 101 -7.00 4.01 -14.21
CA GLY A 101 -6.41 3.26 -13.11
C GLY A 101 -7.46 2.64 -12.19
N LYS A 102 -8.49 3.41 -11.80
CA LYS A 102 -9.62 2.93 -11.00
C LYS A 102 -10.41 1.83 -11.71
N GLN A 103 -10.73 2.02 -13.00
CA GLN A 103 -11.42 1.00 -13.79
C GLN A 103 -10.61 -0.30 -13.89
N ARG A 104 -9.28 -0.22 -13.95
CA ARG A 104 -8.42 -1.40 -13.97
C ARG A 104 -8.46 -2.14 -12.63
N VAL A 105 -8.43 -1.43 -11.50
CA VAL A 105 -8.64 -2.02 -10.16
C VAL A 105 -9.99 -2.73 -10.09
N GLU A 106 -11.07 -2.06 -10.48
CA GLU A 106 -12.42 -2.65 -10.47
C GLU A 106 -12.50 -3.93 -11.32
N LYS A 107 -11.96 -3.91 -12.55
CA LYS A 107 -11.94 -5.10 -13.42
C LYS A 107 -11.18 -6.28 -12.80
N ILE A 108 -10.07 -6.02 -12.11
CA ILE A 108 -9.30 -7.08 -11.43
C ILE A 108 -10.13 -7.68 -10.29
N VAL A 109 -10.77 -6.85 -9.48
CA VAL A 109 -11.61 -7.30 -8.37
C VAL A 109 -12.85 -8.05 -8.87
N ASP A 110 -13.52 -7.54 -9.90
CA ASP A 110 -14.66 -8.20 -10.56
C ASP A 110 -14.29 -9.59 -11.06
N PHE A 111 -13.10 -9.73 -11.68
CA PHE A 111 -12.56 -11.01 -12.14
C PHE A 111 -12.34 -12.00 -10.99
N TRP A 112 -11.79 -11.55 -9.86
CA TRP A 112 -11.62 -12.42 -8.68
C TRP A 112 -12.95 -12.83 -8.05
N LEU A 113 -13.92 -11.92 -8.02
CA LEU A 113 -15.24 -12.17 -7.45
C LEU A 113 -16.17 -12.94 -8.41
N LYS A 114 -15.78 -13.13 -9.67
CA LYS A 114 -16.61 -13.75 -10.72
C LYS A 114 -17.93 -13.01 -10.95
N ILE A 115 -17.89 -11.68 -10.82
CA ILE A 115 -19.08 -10.81 -10.99
C ILE A 115 -19.34 -10.49 -12.47
N LYS A 116 -18.43 -10.88 -13.37
CA LYS A 116 -18.59 -10.80 -14.83
C LYS A 116 -17.99 -12.02 -15.51
#